data_AF-A0A0S3TMM8-F1
#
_entry.id   AF-A0A0S3TMM8-F1
#
_cell.length_a   1.000
_cell.length_b   1.000
_cell.length_c   1.000
_cell.angle_alpha   90.00
_cell.angle_beta   90.00
_cell.angle_gamma   90.00
#
_symmetry.space_group_name_H-M   'P 1'
#
loop_
_entity.id
_entity.type
_entity.pdbx_description
1 polymer ?
#
loop_
_entity_poly.entity_id
_entity_poly.type
_entity_poly.pdbx_seq_one_letter_code
_entity_poly.pdbx_strand_id
1 'polypeptide(L)'
;MYLLDTNICIALLNNNPKAVAKFNFLFAQCYISTIVVSELYKGVYCSQQVENNLEILAQLTQLLTVEPFDLDAAVEFGKIQSELRQIGKPTG
;
A
#
# COMPACT_ATOMS: atom_id res chain seq x y z
N MET A 1 0.07 -13.57 -7.41
CA MET A 1 0.37 -12.76 -6.21
C MET A 1 0.58 -11.33 -6.64
N TYR A 2 -0.09 -10.37 -5.99
CA TYR A 2 -0.14 -8.94 -6.34
C TYR A 2 0.09 -8.09 -5.09
N LEU A 3 1.16 -7.30 -5.06
CA LEU A 3 1.38 -6.29 -4.03
C LEU A 3 0.60 -5.02 -4.41
N LEU A 4 -0.32 -4.59 -3.55
CA LEU A 4 -1.15 -3.41 -3.84
C LEU A 4 -0.41 -2.12 -3.46
N ASP A 5 -0.43 -1.15 -4.37
CA ASP A 5 0.00 0.23 -4.13
C ASP A 5 -1.01 0.97 -3.23
N THR A 6 -0.55 1.99 -2.51
CA THR A 6 -1.31 2.92 -1.70
C THR A 6 -2.47 3.55 -2.48
N ASN A 7 -2.27 3.93 -3.74
CA ASN A 7 -3.35 4.49 -4.57
C ASN A 7 -4.50 3.49 -4.78
N ILE A 8 -4.17 2.21 -4.98
CA ILE A 8 -5.18 1.16 -5.13
C ILE A 8 -5.88 0.93 -3.80
N CYS A 9 -5.16 0.91 -2.68
CA CYS A 9 -5.76 0.79 -1.35
C CYS A 9 -6.74 1.95 -1.08
N ILE A 10 -6.35 3.21 -1.34
CA ILE A 10 -7.22 4.39 -1.22
C ILE A 10 -8.46 4.23 -2.12
N ALA A 11 -8.30 3.76 -3.36
CA ALA A 11 -9.43 3.54 -4.26
C ALA A 11 -10.41 2.48 -3.73
N LEU A 12 -9.91 1.41 -3.09
CA LEU A 12 -10.74 0.39 -2.45
C LEU A 12 -11.50 0.96 -1.24
N LEU A 13 -10.81 1.72 -0.37
CA LEU A 13 -11.42 2.36 0.79
C LEU A 13 -12.51 3.38 0.40
N ASN A 14 -12.31 4.07 -0.72
CA ASN A 14 -13.29 4.99 -1.29
C ASN A 14 -14.38 4.28 -2.13
N ASN A 15 -14.49 2.96 -2.07
CA ASN A 15 -15.48 2.15 -2.79
C ASN A 15 -15.49 2.39 -4.32
N ASN A 16 -14.32 2.59 -4.92
CA ASN A 16 -14.23 2.74 -6.37
C ASN A 16 -14.70 1.44 -7.07
N PRO A 17 -15.77 1.49 -7.90
CA PRO A 17 -16.39 0.26 -8.42
C PRO A 17 -15.45 -0.61 -9.25
N LYS A 18 -14.55 0.01 -10.03
CA LYS A 18 -13.59 -0.72 -10.88
C LYS A 18 -12.50 -1.38 -10.04
N ALA A 19 -11.99 -0.68 -9.04
CA ALA A 19 -10.99 -1.23 -8.13
C ALA A 19 -11.56 -2.40 -7.33
N VAL A 20 -12.76 -2.23 -6.75
CA VAL A 20 -13.44 -3.27 -5.97
C VAL A 20 -13.74 -4.49 -6.82
N ALA A 21 -14.28 -4.32 -8.04
CA ALA A 21 -14.55 -5.46 -8.91
C ALA A 21 -13.29 -6.28 -9.23
N LYS A 22 -12.18 -5.60 -9.54
CA LYS A 22 -10.91 -6.27 -9.84
C LYS A 22 -10.28 -6.91 -8.61
N PHE A 23 -10.35 -6.23 -7.47
CA PHE A 23 -9.86 -6.74 -6.20
C PHE A 23 -10.62 -7.99 -5.76
N ASN A 24 -11.95 -8.01 -5.84
CA ASN A 24 -12.75 -9.17 -5.48
C ASN A 24 -12.39 -10.40 -6.33
N PHE A 25 -12.08 -10.20 -7.62
CA PHE A 25 -11.64 -11.29 -8.50
C PHE A 25 -10.24 -11.82 -8.14
N LEU A 26 -9.35 -10.97 -7.62
CA LEU A 26 -7.94 -11.30 -7.33
C LEU A 26 -7.63 -11.43 -5.84
N PHE A 27 -8.63 -11.33 -4.97
CA PHE A 27 -8.48 -11.11 -3.53
C PHE A 27 -7.45 -12.04 -2.88
N ALA A 28 -7.57 -13.35 -3.12
CA ALA A 28 -6.70 -14.37 -2.54
C ALA A 28 -5.22 -14.26 -2.95
N GLN A 29 -4.91 -13.44 -3.95
CA GLN A 29 -3.56 -13.19 -4.43
C GLN A 29 -3.02 -11.83 -4.00
N CYS A 30 -3.82 -10.98 -3.37
CA CYS A 30 -3.47 -9.61 -3.01
C CYS A 30 -2.82 -9.57 -1.62
N TYR A 31 -1.81 -8.72 -1.47
CA TYR A 31 -1.16 -8.40 -0.20
C TYR A 31 -0.66 -6.96 -0.23
N ILE A 32 -0.29 -6.41 0.93
CA ILE A 32 0.22 -5.05 1.10
C ILE A 32 1.54 -5.06 1.85
N SER A 33 2.35 -4.01 1.73
CA SER A 33 3.59 -3.89 2.49
C SER A 33 3.41 -2.98 3.70
N THR A 34 4.30 -3.10 4.69
CA THR A 34 4.34 -2.16 5.82
C THR A 34 4.54 -0.70 5.40
N ILE A 35 5.18 -0.45 4.26
CA ILE A 35 5.32 0.89 3.67
C ILE A 35 3.96 1.46 3.29
N VAL A 36 3.15 0.70 2.54
CA VAL A 36 1.79 1.10 2.14
C VAL A 36 0.92 1.35 3.37
N VAL A 37 0.99 0.46 4.36
CA VAL A 37 0.28 0.64 5.65
C VAL A 37 0.69 1.95 6.33
N SER A 38 1.98 2.29 6.31
CA SER A 38 2.49 3.53 6.91
C SER A 38 1.97 4.78 6.21
N GLU A 39 1.87 4.76 4.87
CA GLU A 39 1.27 5.85 4.09
C GLU A 39 -0.23 6.00 4.36
N LEU A 40 -0.96 4.88 4.49
CA LEU A 40 -2.37 4.90 4.87
C LEU A 40 -2.56 5.51 6.26
N TYR A 41 -1.76 5.11 7.27
CA TYR A 41 -1.82 5.73 8.60
C TYR A 41 -1.56 7.24 8.55
N LYS A 42 -0.56 7.69 7.79
CA LYS A 42 -0.33 9.12 7.57
C LYS A 42 -1.59 9.81 7.03
N GLY A 43 -2.24 9.22 6.03
CA GLY A 43 -3.52 9.72 5.49
C GLY A 43 -4.62 9.78 6.53
N VAL A 44 -4.76 8.74 7.36
CA VAL A 44 -5.73 8.67 8.46
C VAL A 44 -5.52 9.82 9.47
N TYR A 45 -4.30 10.00 9.97
CA TYR A 45 -4.00 11.02 10.98
C TYR A 45 -4.05 12.46 10.46
N CYS A 46 -3.91 12.66 9.15
CA CYS A 46 -4.12 13.96 8.51
C CYS A 46 -5.60 14.25 8.17
N SER A 47 -6.50 13.29 8.34
CA SER A 47 -7.92 13.43 7.99
C SER A 47 -8.75 14.07 9.13
N GLN A 48 -9.94 14.59 8.80
CA GLN A 48 -10.89 15.10 9.81
C GLN A 48 -11.63 13.98 10.55
N GLN A 49 -11.62 12.75 10.04
CA GLN A 49 -12.37 11.60 10.57
C GLN A 49 -11.41 10.49 11.04
N VAL A 50 -10.48 10.83 11.92
CA VAL A 50 -9.38 9.94 12.34
C VAL A 50 -9.90 8.61 12.91
N GLU A 51 -10.85 8.65 13.84
CA GLU A 51 -11.36 7.44 14.52
C GLU A 51 -11.98 6.45 13.53
N ASN A 52 -12.91 6.91 12.69
CA ASN A 52 -13.55 6.09 11.66
C ASN A 52 -12.53 5.50 10.67
N ASN A 53 -11.55 6.31 10.26
CA ASN A 53 -10.54 5.87 9.30
C ASN A 53 -9.54 4.87 9.90
N LEU A 54 -9.27 4.93 11.21
CA LEU A 54 -8.47 3.92 11.92
C LEU A 54 -9.19 2.56 11.93
N GLU A 55 -10.50 2.53 12.20
CA GLU A 55 -11.28 1.29 12.17
C GLU A 55 -11.28 0.66 10.79
N ILE A 56 -11.43 1.47 9.73
CA ILE A 56 -11.37 1.02 8.35
C ILE A 56 -10.00 0.42 8.01
N LEU A 57 -8.91 1.08 8.41
CA LEU A 57 -7.55 0.58 8.16
C LEU A 57 -7.26 -0.71 8.94
N ALA A 58 -7.75 -0.83 10.18
CA ALA A 58 -7.65 -2.05 10.96
C ALA A 58 -8.35 -3.23 10.27
N GLN A 59 -9.54 -3.02 9.71
CA GLN A 59 -10.24 -4.05 8.95
C GLN A 59 -9.46 -4.45 7.68
N LEU A 60 -8.90 -3.50 6.94
CA LEU A 60 -8.11 -3.78 5.74
C LEU A 60 -6.88 -4.65 6.06
N THR A 61 -6.15 -4.32 7.11
CA THR A 61 -4.94 -5.05 7.54
C THR A 61 -5.23 -6.42 8.16
N GLN A 62 -6.48 -6.69 8.57
CA GLN A 62 -6.93 -8.03 8.94
C GLN A 62 -7.31 -8.89 7.72
N LEU A 63 -7.81 -8.26 6.65
CA LEU A 63 -8.23 -8.95 5.43
C LEU A 63 -7.07 -9.30 4.50
N LEU A 64 -6.01 -8.50 4.51
CA LEU A 64 -4.85 -8.67 3.63
C LEU A 64 -3.59 -9.01 4.42
N THR A 65 -2.80 -9.93 3.88
CA THR A 65 -1.45 -10.17 4.40
C THR A 65 -0.62 -8.90 4.29
N VAL A 66 0.02 -8.52 5.39
CA VAL A 66 0.96 -7.41 5.45
C VAL A 66 2.39 -7.97 5.43
N GLU A 67 3.09 -7.75 4.33
CA GLU A 67 4.49 -8.16 4.18
C GLU A 67 5.42 -7.10 4.79
N PRO A 68 6.35 -7.49 5.69
CA PRO A 68 7.32 -6.56 6.25
C PRO A 68 8.30 -6.06 5.20
N PHE A 69 8.65 -4.78 5.28
CA PHE A 69 9.83 -4.26 4.61
C PHE A 69 11.06 -4.57 5.46
N ASP A 70 11.76 -5.64 5.12
CA ASP A 70 12.92 -6.16 5.83
C ASP A 70 14.26 -5.69 5.23
N LEU A 71 15.37 -6.27 5.71
CA LEU A 71 16.71 -5.90 5.24
C LEU A 71 16.96 -6.30 3.79
N ASP A 72 16.42 -7.42 3.33
CA ASP A 72 16.60 -7.87 1.94
C ASP A 72 15.85 -6.93 0.99
N ALA A 73 14.62 -6.53 1.36
CA ALA A 73 13.88 -5.50 0.64
C ALA A 73 14.62 -4.15 0.61
N ALA A 74 15.26 -3.76 1.72
CA ALA A 74 16.06 -2.53 1.80
C ALA A 74 17.28 -2.55 0.87
N VAL A 75 17.96 -3.69 0.75
CA VAL A 75 19.09 -3.87 -0.17
C VAL A 75 18.65 -3.70 -1.62
N GLU A 76 17.58 -4.37 -2.03
CA GLU A 76 17.05 -4.25 -3.41
C GLU A 76 16.55 -2.84 -3.71
N PHE A 77 15.85 -2.20 -2.75
CA PHE A 77 15.43 -0.81 -2.88
C PHE A 77 16.61 0.13 -3.16
N GLY A 78 17.72 -0.02 -2.43
CA GLY A 78 18.92 0.79 -2.62
C GLY A 78 19.55 0.63 -4.01
N LYS A 79 19.57 -0.59 -4.55
CA LYS A 79 20.06 -0.86 -5.92
C LYS A 79 19.19 -0.16 -6.96
N ILE A 80 17.87 -0.34 -6.86
CA ILE A 80 16.89 0.27 -7.76
C ILE A 80 17.01 1.80 -7.74
N GLN A 81 17.11 2.41 -6.55
CA GLN A 81 17.26 3.86 -6.44
C GLN A 81 18.56 4.39 -7.06
N SER A 82 19.67 3.66 -6.91
CA SER A 82 20.93 4.00 -7.57
C SER A 82 20.78 3.97 -9.10
N GLU A 83 20.15 2.93 -9.65
CA GLU A 83 19.90 2.80 -11.09
C GLU A 83 18.99 3.92 -11.61
N LEU A 84 17.88 4.19 -10.92
CA LEU A 84 16.94 5.27 -11.24
C LEU A 84 17.62 6.63 -11.26
N ARG A 85 18.53 6.89 -10.32
CA ARG A 85 19.33 8.11 -10.29
C ARG A 85 20.29 8.20 -11.48
N GLN A 86 20.94 7.09 -11.85
CA GLN A 86 21.87 7.05 -12.98
C GLN A 86 21.16 7.32 -14.32
N ILE A 87 19.94 6.83 -14.50
CA ILE A 87 19.14 7.07 -15.71
C ILE A 87 18.35 8.39 -15.70
N GLY A 88 18.56 9.25 -14.70
CA GLY A 88 17.90 10.56 -14.61
C GLY A 88 16.40 10.51 -14.26
N LYS A 89 15.94 9.43 -13.62
CA LYS A 89 14.56 9.25 -13.15
C LYS A 89 14.48 9.02 -11.64
N PRO A 90 15.03 9.93 -10.81
CA PRO A 90 14.98 9.75 -9.35
C PRO A 90 13.53 9.70 -8.87
N THR A 91 13.23 8.76 -7.98
CA THR A 91 11.93 8.65 -7.30
C THR A 91 12.10 9.00 -5.83
N GLY A 92 11.17 9.80 -5.31
CA GLY A 92 11.15 10.27 -3.92
C GLY A 92 10.54 9.28 -2.95
#